data_AF-A0A940UGF9-F1
#
_entry.id   AF-A0A940UGF9-F1
#
_cell.length_a   1.000
_cell.length_b   1.000
_cell.length_c   1.000
_cell.angle_alpha   90.00
_cell.angle_beta   90.00
_cell.angle_gamma   90.00
#
_symmetry.space_group_name_H-M   'P 1'
#
loop_
_entity.id
_entity.type
_entity.pdbx_description
1 polymer ?
#
loop_
_entity_poly.entity_id
_entity_poly.type
_entity_poly.pdbx_seq_one_letter_code
_entity_poly.pdbx_strand_id
1 'polypeptide(L)'
;WEQPQPTVEEVRRNLGGASVSDDELILRFIIQEEKEILAMRAAGPPKEYQTFSNPLMTLIHELLRKEELGHVHVKKGDLALTLSKNR
;
A
#
# COMPACT_ATOMS: atom_id res chain seq x y z
N TRP A 1 6.89 -8.30 -38.88
CA TRP A 1 5.62 -8.95 -38.51
C TRP A 1 5.12 -8.20 -37.29
N GLU A 2 3.95 -7.59 -37.36
CA GLU A 2 3.32 -6.89 -36.24
C GLU A 2 2.16 -7.74 -35.75
N GLN A 3 2.04 -7.92 -34.43
CA GLN A 3 0.86 -8.57 -33.89
C GLN A 3 -0.33 -7.64 -33.99
N PRO A 4 -1.46 -8.10 -34.58
CA PRO A 4 -2.67 -7.30 -34.59
C PRO A 4 -3.10 -7.01 -33.16
N GLN A 5 -3.32 -5.73 -32.87
CA GLN A 5 -3.79 -5.31 -31.55
C GLN A 5 -5.26 -5.72 -31.39
N PRO A 6 -5.61 -6.42 -30.30
CA PRO A 6 -6.98 -6.82 -30.05
C PRO A 6 -7.87 -5.60 -29.78
N THR A 7 -9.17 -5.72 -30.06
CA THR A 7 -10.13 -4.67 -29.65
C THR A 7 -10.43 -4.77 -28.15
N VAL A 8 -10.96 -3.70 -27.56
CA VAL A 8 -11.32 -3.68 -26.13
C VAL A 8 -12.36 -4.74 -25.79
N GLU A 9 -13.32 -5.00 -26.68
CA GLU A 9 -14.34 -6.04 -26.52
C GLU A 9 -13.74 -7.44 -26.50
N GLU A 10 -12.72 -7.68 -27.31
CA GLU A 10 -11.99 -8.96 -27.33
C GLU A 10 -11.18 -9.16 -26.05
N VAL A 11 -10.53 -8.10 -25.56
CA VAL A 11 -9.80 -8.11 -24.29
C VAL A 11 -10.76 -8.42 -23.13
N ARG A 12 -11.93 -7.77 -23.07
CA ARG A 12 -12.95 -8.07 -22.04
C ARG A 12 -13.42 -9.51 -22.09
N ARG A 13 -13.69 -10.04 -23.28
CA ARG A 13 -14.14 -11.42 -23.44
C ARG A 13 -13.09 -12.42 -22.94
N ASN A 14 -11.81 -12.14 -23.16
CA ASN A 14 -10.71 -13.05 -22.84
C ASN A 14 -10.24 -12.98 -21.38
N LEU A 15 -10.39 -11.84 -20.70
CA LEU A 15 -9.78 -11.58 -19.39
C LEU A 15 -10.77 -11.52 -18.20
N GLY A 16 -12.01 -11.97 -18.37
CA GLY A 16 -12.97 -12.10 -17.25
C GLY A 16 -14.38 -11.61 -17.52
N GLY A 17 -14.70 -11.27 -18.77
CA GLY A 17 -16.04 -10.91 -19.21
C GLY A 17 -16.46 -9.49 -18.81
N ALA A 18 -17.75 -9.18 -19.02
CA ALA A 18 -18.32 -7.84 -18.80
C ALA A 18 -18.39 -7.42 -17.31
N SER A 19 -18.15 -8.36 -16.39
CA SER A 19 -18.24 -8.13 -14.93
C SER A 19 -16.98 -7.54 -14.30
N VAL A 20 -15.90 -7.41 -15.07
CA VAL A 20 -14.62 -6.90 -14.59
C VAL A 20 -14.53 -5.39 -14.82
N SER A 21 -14.10 -4.63 -13.81
CA SER A 21 -13.86 -3.19 -13.92
C SER A 21 -12.69 -2.89 -14.84
N ASP A 22 -12.62 -1.66 -15.36
CA ASP A 22 -11.60 -1.24 -16.31
C ASP A 22 -10.19 -1.34 -15.72
N ASP A 23 -10.02 -0.96 -14.46
CA ASP A 23 -8.73 -1.06 -13.76
C ASP A 23 -8.26 -2.52 -13.63
N GLU A 24 -9.18 -3.43 -13.32
CA GLU A 24 -8.87 -4.86 -13.22
C GLU A 24 -8.61 -5.47 -14.60
N LEU A 25 -9.30 -4.99 -15.65
CA LEU A 25 -9.05 -5.40 -17.03
C LEU A 25 -7.63 -5.00 -17.47
N ILE A 26 -7.20 -3.78 -17.15
CA ILE A 26 -5.85 -3.27 -17.42
C ILE A 26 -4.82 -4.09 -16.64
N LEU A 27 -5.04 -4.34 -15.35
CA LEU A 27 -4.16 -5.17 -14.52
C LEU A 27 -3.95 -6.56 -15.14
N ARG A 28 -5.05 -7.21 -15.54
CA ARG A 28 -5.03 -8.54 -16.17
C ARG A 28 -4.32 -8.53 -17.52
N PHE A 29 -4.49 -7.46 -18.31
CA PHE A 29 -3.83 -7.33 -19.62
C PHE A 29 -2.31 -7.13 -19.50
N ILE A 30 -1.86 -6.37 -18.49
CA ILE A 30 -0.44 -6.11 -18.25
C ILE A 30 0.27 -7.33 -17.68
N ILE A 31 -0.31 -7.96 -16.65
CA ILE A 31 0.33 -9.07 -15.94
C ILE A 31 0.19 -10.38 -16.72
N GLN A 32 -0.92 -10.58 -17.45
CA GLN A 32 -1.28 -11.74 -18.28
C GLN A 32 -1.40 -13.09 -17.52
N GLU A 33 -0.62 -13.30 -16.47
CA GLU A 33 -0.59 -14.51 -15.68
C GLU A 33 -1.50 -14.40 -14.44
N GLU A 34 -2.63 -15.12 -14.44
CA GLU A 34 -3.58 -15.12 -13.31
C GLU A 34 -2.91 -15.54 -11.98
N LYS A 35 -1.90 -16.42 -12.05
CA LYS A 35 -1.14 -16.86 -10.87
C LYS A 35 -0.45 -15.69 -10.16
N GLU A 36 0.13 -14.75 -10.92
CA GLU A 36 0.80 -13.57 -10.36
C GLU A 36 -0.21 -12.61 -9.74
N ILE A 37 -1.37 -12.42 -10.37
CA ILE A 37 -2.48 -11.62 -9.81
C ILE A 37 -2.97 -12.21 -8.49
N LEU A 38 -3.15 -13.53 -8.43
CA LEU A 38 -3.54 -14.23 -7.21
C LEU A 38 -2.46 -14.13 -6.13
N ALA A 39 -1.18 -14.23 -6.50
CA ALA A 39 -0.06 -14.08 -5.57
C ALA A 39 -0.01 -12.65 -5.00
N MET A 40 -0.21 -11.61 -5.82
CA MET A 40 -0.28 -10.22 -5.37
C MET A 40 -1.45 -9.99 -4.41
N ARG A 41 -2.63 -10.53 -4.72
CA ARG A 41 -3.81 -10.44 -3.83
C ARG A 41 -3.57 -11.16 -2.52
N ALA A 42 -2.96 -12.35 -2.55
CA ALA A 42 -2.62 -13.13 -1.37
C ALA A 42 -1.54 -12.45 -0.51
N ALA A 43 -0.63 -11.69 -1.12
CA ALA A 43 0.38 -10.91 -0.40
C ALA A 43 -0.23 -9.77 0.44
N GLY A 44 -1.47 -9.36 0.13
CA GLY A 44 -2.17 -8.29 0.83
C GLY A 44 -1.75 -6.89 0.36
N PRO A 45 -2.24 -5.83 1.02
CA PRO A 45 -1.89 -4.46 0.65
C PRO A 45 -0.37 -4.25 0.69
N PRO A 46 0.17 -3.34 -0.16
CA PRO A 46 1.58 -2.97 -0.10
C PRO A 46 1.96 -2.63 1.34
N LYS A 47 3.08 -3.19 1.81
CA LYS A 47 3.61 -2.78 3.11
C LYS A 47 3.91 -1.29 3.02
N GLU A 48 3.17 -0.50 3.79
CA GLU A 48 3.54 0.88 4.05
C GLU A 48 4.83 0.86 4.87
N TYR A 49 5.96 0.79 4.18
CA TYR A 49 7.22 1.13 4.79
C TYR A 49 7.12 2.61 5.13
N GLN A 50 7.00 2.92 6.42
CA GLN A 50 7.15 4.27 6.91
C GLN A 50 8.53 4.75 6.46
N THR A 51 8.58 5.45 5.33
CA THR A 51 9.82 6.03 4.88
C THR A 51 10.21 7.03 5.97
N PHE A 52 11.39 6.86 6.56
CA PHE A 52 11.95 7.78 7.57
C PHE A 52 12.23 9.19 7.01
N SER A 53 11.63 9.54 5.86
CA SER A 53 11.61 10.86 5.25
C SER A 53 10.89 11.90 6.11
N ASN A 54 10.09 11.47 7.09
CA ASN A 54 9.50 12.35 8.10
C ASN A 54 10.26 12.22 9.44
N PRO A 55 11.11 13.19 9.81
CA PRO A 55 11.88 13.17 11.06
C PRO A 55 11.02 13.03 12.32
N LEU A 56 9.75 13.47 12.29
CA LEU A 56 8.83 13.32 13.41
C LEU A 56 8.43 11.86 13.61
N MET A 57 8.21 11.11 12.53
CA MET A 57 7.88 9.68 12.62
C MET A 57 9.06 8.87 13.10
N THR A 58 10.28 9.20 12.64
CA THR A 58 11.53 8.62 13.16
C THR A 58 11.64 8.85 14.67
N LEU A 59 11.39 10.08 15.13
CA LEU A 59 11.44 10.40 16.56
C LEU A 59 10.40 9.60 17.35
N ILE A 60 9.16 9.53 16.89
CA ILE A 60 8.10 8.76 17.56
C ILE A 60 8.48 7.27 17.63
N HIS A 61 8.98 6.70 16.53
CA HIS A 61 9.42 5.30 16.46
C HIS A 61 10.53 5.00 17.46
N GLU A 62 11.58 5.83 17.53
CA GLU A 62 12.67 5.65 18.49
C GLU A 62 12.22 5.81 19.95
N LEU A 63 11.24 6.68 20.22
CA LEU A 63 10.67 6.85 21.56
C LEU A 63 9.86 5.62 21.99
N LEU A 64 9.07 5.03 21.08
CA LEU A 64 8.30 3.81 21.37
C LEU A 64 9.17 2.58 21.66
N ARG A 65 10.41 2.54 21.17
CA ARG A 65 11.36 1.44 21.43
C ARG A 65 12.02 1.47 22.80
N LYS A 66 11.88 2.57 23.55
CA LYS A 66 12.48 2.69 24.88
C LYS A 66 11.48 2.22 25.93
N GLU A 67 11.72 1.03 26.47
CA GLU A 67 10.78 0.35 27.39
C GLU A 67 10.54 1.10 28.72
N GLU A 68 11.49 1.94 29.12
CA GLU A 68 11.45 2.71 30.39
C GLU A 68 10.79 4.09 30.26
N LEU A 69 10.41 4.54 29.06
CA LEU A 69 9.74 5.82 28.89
C LEU A 69 8.26 5.72 29.30
N GLY A 70 7.94 6.16 30.52
CA GLY A 70 6.58 6.21 31.02
C GLY A 70 5.78 7.43 30.54
N HIS A 71 6.46 8.50 30.12
CA HIS A 71 5.84 9.76 29.71
C HIS A 71 6.73 10.53 28.72
N VAL A 72 6.13 11.03 27.64
CA VAL A 72 6.78 11.83 26.59
C VAL A 72 5.90 13.04 26.29
N HIS A 73 6.51 14.24 26.27
CA HIS A 73 5.84 15.47 25.85
C HIS A 73 6.65 16.15 24.75
N VAL A 74 6.02 16.45 23.61
CA VAL A 74 6.62 17.13 22.46
C VAL A 74 5.77 18.36 22.13
N LYS A 75 6.40 19.53 21.96
CA LYS A 75 5.73 20.77 21.58
C LYS A 75 6.44 21.45 20.40
N LYS A 76 5.68 21.85 19.38
CA LYS A 76 6.14 22.66 18.24
C LYS A 76 5.12 23.77 17.97
N GLY A 77 5.46 25.00 18.35
CA GLY A 77 4.51 26.12 18.29
C GLY A 77 3.27 25.81 19.13
N ASP A 78 2.11 25.88 18.51
CA ASP A 78 0.81 25.61 19.15
C ASP A 78 0.42 24.12 19.13
N LEU A 79 1.20 23.27 18.47
CA LEU A 79 1.00 21.82 18.48
C LEU A 79 1.71 21.20 19.69
N ALA A 80 0.97 20.45 20.50
CA ALA A 80 1.52 19.65 21.59
C ALA A 80 1.02 18.21 21.50
N LEU A 81 1.92 17.26 21.76
CA LEU A 81 1.66 15.83 21.78
C LEU A 81 2.19 15.25 23.08
N THR A 82 1.34 14.52 23.81
CA THR A 82 1.70 13.83 25.04
C THR A 82 1.40 12.34 24.90
N LEU A 83 2.38 11.49 25.17
CA LEU A 83 2.23 10.04 25.23
C LEU A 83 2.53 9.59 26.65
N SER A 84 1.67 8.74 27.21
CA SER A 84 1.84 8.16 28.54
C SER A 84 1.54 6.66 28.50
N LYS A 85 2.36 5.87 29.19
CA LYS A 85 2.10 4.45 29.37
C LYS A 85 1.13 4.28 30.55
N ASN A 86 -0.11 3.88 30.28
CA ASN A 86 -1.01 3.44 31.35
C ASN A 86 -0.51 2.11 31.90
N ARG A 87 -0.45 2.01 33.24
CA ARG A 87 -0.06 0.79 33.96
C ARG A 87 -1.16 -0.26 33.90
#